data_AF-A0A257PHY5-F1
#
_entry.id   AF-A0A257PHY5-F1
#
_cell.length_a   1.000
_cell.length_b   1.000
_cell.length_c   1.000
_cell.angle_alpha   90.00
_cell.angle_beta   90.00
_cell.angle_gamma   90.00
#
_symmetry.space_group_name_H-M   'P 1'
#
loop_
_entity.id
_entity.type
_entity.pdbx_description
1 polymer ?
#
loop_
_entity_poly.entity_id
_entity_poly.type
_entity_poly.pdbx_seq_one_letter_code
_entity_poly.pdbx_strand_id
1 'polypeptide(L)'
;MRPFDRHGSGRHNSTHQTSLTAWLPVLAAMAIMVTGCLSTFLVLQLDEFRPKLGDIVAFKAGSQDTEMWQMTIPAKIVSAAGTPAGACTLDPNVMAEDGGSLVVESVQEAPSLAYTVHWSGTRTAGNNSSCGASAEMTISRTDLQRLANAAGGFGVGDKGVGE
;
A
#
# COMPACT_ATOMS: atom_id res chain seq x y z
N MET A 1 -53.91 23.57 -74.62
CA MET A 1 -54.38 23.10 -73.30
C MET A 1 -53.81 21.70 -73.06
N ARG A 2 -53.03 21.53 -71.97
CA ARG A 2 -52.47 20.36 -71.22
C ARG A 2 -52.57 18.91 -71.78
N PRO A 3 -51.68 17.96 -71.36
CA PRO A 3 -50.69 18.05 -70.28
C PRO A 3 -49.24 17.68 -70.66
N PHE A 4 -48.32 18.24 -69.87
CA PHE A 4 -46.94 17.77 -69.74
C PHE A 4 -46.93 16.53 -68.85
N ASP A 5 -46.19 15.50 -69.27
CA ASP A 5 -45.93 14.30 -68.49
C ASP A 5 -44.45 13.93 -68.56
N ARG A 6 -43.96 13.29 -67.49
CA ARG A 6 -42.57 12.89 -67.15
C ARG A 6 -41.63 14.01 -66.69
N HIS A 7 -40.82 13.86 -65.65
CA HIS A 7 -40.28 12.67 -65.02
C HIS A 7 -40.20 12.84 -63.50
N GLY A 8 -40.68 11.85 -62.76
CA GLY A 8 -40.37 11.70 -61.34
C GLY A 8 -38.87 11.51 -61.14
N SER A 9 -38.33 12.29 -60.21
CA SER A 9 -37.04 12.01 -59.59
C SER A 9 -37.27 11.95 -58.08
N GLY A 10 -37.86 10.82 -57.66
CA GLY A 10 -37.72 10.38 -56.29
C GLY A 10 -36.29 9.89 -56.09
N ARG A 11 -35.44 10.74 -55.53
CA ARG A 11 -34.15 10.30 -55.00
C ARG A 11 -34.24 10.31 -53.49
N HIS A 12 -34.35 9.09 -52.97
CA HIS A 12 -34.12 8.70 -51.59
C HIS A 12 -32.93 9.47 -51.01
N ASN A 13 -33.17 10.18 -49.91
CA ASN A 13 -32.13 10.46 -48.93
C ASN A 13 -32.76 10.30 -47.54
N SER A 14 -33.10 9.05 -47.24
CA SER A 14 -33.35 8.61 -45.88
C SER A 14 -32.41 7.45 -45.63
N THR A 15 -31.95 7.34 -44.39
CA THR A 15 -31.17 6.22 -43.82
C THR A 15 -29.66 6.32 -43.91
N HIS A 16 -29.07 7.30 -43.21
CA HIS A 16 -27.70 7.17 -42.68
C HIS A 16 -27.52 7.82 -41.30
N GLN A 17 -28.59 7.95 -40.50
CA GLN A 17 -28.55 8.59 -39.18
C GLN A 17 -28.89 7.67 -38.00
N THR A 18 -29.16 6.39 -38.23
CA THR A 18 -29.59 5.46 -37.16
C THR A 18 -28.50 4.49 -36.68
N SER A 19 -27.36 4.43 -37.37
CA SER A 19 -26.35 3.40 -37.09
C SER A 19 -25.28 3.81 -36.07
N LEU A 20 -25.22 5.06 -35.62
CA LEU A 20 -24.25 5.50 -34.61
C LEU A 20 -24.86 5.56 -33.19
N THR A 21 -26.16 5.84 -33.09
CA THR A 21 -26.89 5.94 -31.82
C THR A 21 -27.18 4.58 -31.19
N ALA A 22 -27.32 3.51 -31.98
CA ALA A 22 -27.58 2.16 -31.47
C ALA A 22 -26.34 1.51 -30.80
N TRP A 23 -25.13 1.94 -31.17
CA TRP A 23 -23.87 1.34 -30.67
C TRP A 23 -23.30 2.06 -29.44
N LEU A 24 -23.71 3.30 -29.21
CA LEU A 24 -23.35 4.10 -28.03
C LEU A 24 -23.58 3.38 -26.68
N PRO A 25 -24.74 2.76 -26.40
CA PRO A 25 -24.95 2.06 -25.13
C PRO A 25 -24.10 0.79 -25.00
N VAL A 26 -23.82 0.10 -26.10
CA VAL A 26 -22.97 -1.10 -26.11
C VAL A 26 -21.50 -0.73 -25.82
N LEU A 27 -21.01 0.33 -26.44
CA LEU A 27 -19.66 0.85 -26.18
C LEU A 27 -19.52 1.37 -24.75
N ALA A 28 -20.54 2.05 -24.22
CA ALA A 28 -20.57 2.50 -22.84
C ALA A 28 -20.55 1.32 -21.84
N ALA A 29 -21.36 0.28 -22.08
CA ALA A 29 -21.39 -0.91 -21.23
C ALA A 29 -20.05 -1.66 -21.24
N MET A 30 -19.42 -1.79 -22.41
CA MET A 30 -18.09 -2.39 -22.55
C MET A 30 -17.02 -1.57 -21.81
N ALA A 31 -17.04 -0.24 -21.95
CA ALA A 31 -16.11 0.64 -21.22
C ALA A 31 -16.26 0.53 -19.70
N ILE A 32 -17.50 0.44 -19.19
CA ILE A 32 -17.77 0.29 -17.75
C ILE A 32 -17.28 -1.08 -17.24
N MET A 33 -17.53 -2.17 -17.97
CA MET A 33 -17.04 -3.49 -17.59
C MET A 33 -15.51 -3.56 -17.55
N VAL A 34 -14.84 -3.02 -18.56
CA VAL A 34 -13.36 -3.00 -18.63
C VAL A 34 -12.77 -2.16 -17.50
N THR A 35 -13.32 -0.98 -17.25
CA THR A 35 -12.86 -0.08 -16.17
C THR A 35 -13.15 -0.66 -14.77
N GLY A 36 -14.31 -1.32 -14.60
CA GLY A 36 -14.69 -2.00 -13.37
C GLY A 36 -13.79 -3.20 -13.03
N CYS A 37 -13.43 -4.01 -14.03
CA CYS A 37 -12.50 -5.11 -13.82
C CYS A 37 -11.11 -4.58 -13.44
N LEU A 38 -10.55 -3.64 -14.20
CA LEU A 38 -9.22 -3.08 -13.91
C LEU A 38 -9.13 -2.42 -12.53
N SER A 39 -10.17 -1.70 -12.10
CA SER A 39 -10.19 -1.05 -10.78
C SER A 39 -10.21 -2.06 -9.63
N THR A 40 -11.02 -3.13 -9.73
CA THR A 40 -11.01 -4.19 -8.71
C THR A 40 -9.68 -4.93 -8.63
N PHE A 41 -9.04 -5.22 -9.78
CA PHE A 41 -7.71 -5.84 -9.79
C PHE A 41 -6.63 -4.97 -9.14
N LEU A 42 -6.64 -3.66 -9.36
CA LEU A 42 -5.70 -2.74 -8.72
C LEU A 42 -5.90 -2.66 -7.21
N VAL A 43 -7.16 -2.66 -6.75
CA VAL A 43 -7.48 -2.66 -5.32
C VAL A 43 -7.00 -3.95 -4.63
N LEU A 44 -7.20 -5.11 -5.28
CA LEU A 44 -6.76 -6.40 -4.75
C LEU A 44 -5.23 -6.50 -4.69
N GLN A 45 -4.51 -6.01 -5.69
CA GLN A 45 -3.04 -5.98 -5.66
C GLN A 45 -2.51 -5.09 -4.53
N LEU A 46 -3.13 -3.93 -4.29
CA LEU A 46 -2.72 -3.02 -3.21
C LEU A 46 -2.89 -3.62 -1.80
N ASP A 47 -3.76 -4.61 -1.66
CA ASP A 47 -4.00 -5.34 -0.41
C ASP A 47 -2.96 -6.42 -0.16
N GLU A 48 -2.49 -7.10 -1.22
CA GLU A 48 -1.43 -8.11 -1.11
C GLU A 48 -0.08 -7.54 -0.64
N PHE A 49 0.18 -6.25 -0.92
CA PHE A 49 1.36 -5.51 -0.45
C PHE A 49 1.17 -4.82 0.92
N ARG A 50 0.20 -5.24 1.73
CA ARG A 50 0.08 -4.75 3.11
C ARG A 50 0.87 -5.65 4.06
N PRO A 51 1.57 -5.07 5.05
CA PRO A 51 2.12 -5.85 6.16
C PRO A 51 1.01 -6.70 6.79
N LYS A 52 1.27 -7.99 6.94
CA LYS A 52 0.34 -8.96 7.53
C LYS A 52 0.63 -9.14 9.00
N LEU A 53 -0.37 -9.61 9.74
CA LEU A 53 -0.18 -10.02 11.14
C LEU A 53 0.87 -11.13 11.20
N GLY A 54 1.82 -10.98 12.12
CA GLY A 54 2.96 -11.86 12.27
C GLY A 54 4.12 -11.57 11.32
N ASP A 55 4.02 -10.58 10.42
CA ASP A 55 5.18 -10.14 9.65
C ASP A 55 6.25 -9.59 10.59
N ILE A 56 7.50 -9.95 10.31
CA ILE A 56 8.66 -9.58 11.12
C ILE A 56 9.57 -8.69 10.30
N VAL A 57 9.99 -7.57 10.88
CA VAL A 57 11.06 -6.73 10.36
C VAL A 57 12.28 -6.97 11.24
N ALA A 58 13.27 -7.69 10.70
CA ALA A 58 14.46 -8.10 11.45
C ALA A 58 15.65 -7.19 11.14
N PHE A 59 16.16 -6.52 12.17
CA PHE A 59 17.36 -5.69 12.09
C PHE A 59 18.56 -6.57 12.47
N LYS A 60 19.44 -6.84 11.49
CA LYS A 60 20.62 -7.70 11.70
C LYS A 60 21.75 -6.87 12.31
N ALA A 61 22.35 -7.37 13.38
CA ALA A 61 23.49 -6.75 14.03
C ALA A 61 24.64 -6.53 13.04
N GLY A 62 25.17 -5.31 12.96
CA GLY A 62 26.32 -4.98 12.12
C GLY A 62 26.09 -5.02 10.61
N SER A 63 24.83 -5.00 10.14
CA SER A 63 24.55 -4.87 8.71
C SER A 63 25.01 -3.50 8.21
N GLN A 64 25.95 -3.44 7.26
CA GLN A 64 26.40 -2.16 6.67
C GLN A 64 25.33 -1.50 5.81
N ASP A 65 24.30 -2.25 5.39
CA ASP A 65 23.20 -1.71 4.59
C ASP A 65 22.35 -0.70 5.38
N THR A 66 22.41 -0.71 6.71
CA THR A 66 21.65 0.22 7.55
C THR A 66 22.29 1.61 7.63
N GLU A 67 23.62 1.73 7.59
CA GLU A 67 24.36 3.02 7.72
C GLU A 67 23.97 4.08 6.68
N MET A 68 23.29 3.69 5.60
CA MET A 68 22.80 4.60 4.57
C MET A 68 21.45 5.25 4.89
N TRP A 69 20.71 4.77 5.91
CA TRP A 69 19.35 5.22 6.17
C TRP A 69 19.34 6.39 7.15
N GLN A 70 19.49 7.61 6.63
CA GLN A 70 19.38 8.84 7.41
C GLN A 70 17.91 9.20 7.68
N MET A 71 17.20 8.34 8.41
CA MET A 71 15.81 8.57 8.77
C MET A 71 15.49 8.15 10.20
N THR A 72 14.60 8.92 10.81
CA THR A 72 14.00 8.61 12.11
C THR A 72 12.50 8.50 11.93
N ILE A 73 11.90 7.45 12.47
CA ILE A 73 10.46 7.19 12.41
C ILE A 73 9.83 7.53 13.75
N PRO A 74 8.79 8.39 13.78
CA PRO A 74 7.99 8.59 14.99
C PRO A 74 7.12 7.37 15.26
N ALA A 75 7.04 6.96 16.52
CA ALA A 75 6.17 5.90 17.00
C ALA A 75 5.41 6.35 18.25
N LYS A 76 4.25 5.73 18.50
CA LYS A 76 3.47 5.97 19.72
C LYS A 76 3.48 4.70 20.55
N ILE A 77 4.01 4.77 21.77
CA ILE A 77 3.97 3.63 22.71
C ILE A 77 2.51 3.36 23.07
N VAL A 78 2.15 2.08 23.07
CA VAL A 78 0.84 1.59 23.50
C VAL A 78 1.00 0.99 24.89
N SER A 79 0.10 1.34 25.81
CA SER A 79 0.06 0.74 27.14
C SER A 79 -0.53 -0.68 27.07
N ALA A 80 -0.36 -1.48 28.13
CA ALA A 80 -1.04 -2.77 28.25
C ALA A 80 -2.59 -2.67 28.19
N ALA A 81 -3.15 -1.48 28.41
CA ALA A 81 -4.59 -1.22 28.25
C ALA A 81 -4.99 -0.85 26.82
N GLY A 82 -4.06 -0.89 25.86
CA GLY A 82 -4.29 -0.53 24.45
C GLY A 82 -4.40 0.97 24.19
N THR A 83 -4.03 1.82 25.15
CA THR A 83 -4.12 3.28 25.03
C THR A 83 -2.77 3.92 24.72
N PRO A 84 -2.71 5.02 23.95
CA PRO A 84 -1.47 5.75 23.72
C PRO A 84 -0.84 6.22 25.03
N ALA A 85 0.40 5.80 25.29
CA ALA A 85 1.12 6.06 26.53
C ALA A 85 2.20 7.15 26.37
N GLY A 86 2.76 7.31 25.17
CA GLY A 86 3.83 8.28 24.91
C GLY A 86 4.28 8.27 23.46
N ALA A 87 5.15 9.22 23.10
CA ALA A 87 5.82 9.25 21.81
C ALA A 87 7.28 8.83 21.97
N CYS A 88 7.79 8.11 20.97
CA CYS A 88 9.18 7.70 20.89
C CYS A 88 9.63 7.67 19.42
N THR A 89 10.88 7.30 19.18
CA THR A 89 11.43 7.21 17.83
C THR A 89 12.14 5.89 17.57
N LEU A 90 12.17 5.53 16.29
CA LEU A 90 12.85 4.37 15.74
C LEU A 90 13.88 4.88 14.71
N ASP A 91 15.14 4.56 14.95
CA ASP A 91 16.27 4.81 14.07
C ASP A 91 16.82 3.46 13.60
N PRO A 92 16.65 3.11 12.32
CA PRO A 92 17.13 1.84 11.77
C PRO A 92 18.61 1.58 11.98
N ASN A 93 19.45 2.63 12.01
CA ASN A 93 20.88 2.46 12.25
C ASN A 93 21.11 1.94 13.66
N VAL A 94 20.45 2.55 14.65
CA VAL A 94 20.59 2.18 16.06
C VAL A 94 19.96 0.82 16.33
N MET A 95 18.80 0.53 15.73
CA MET A 95 18.13 -0.77 15.86
C MET A 95 18.98 -1.92 15.29
N ALA A 96 19.84 -1.63 14.32
CA ALA A 96 20.74 -2.60 13.71
C ALA A 96 22.14 -2.66 14.35
N GLU A 97 22.48 -1.79 15.31
CA GLU A 97 23.76 -1.87 16.02
C GLU A 97 23.89 -3.21 16.77
N ASP A 98 22.92 -3.50 17.63
CA ASP A 98 22.86 -4.73 18.43
C ASP A 98 21.87 -5.75 17.85
N GLY A 99 21.10 -5.33 16.85
CA GLY A 99 20.02 -6.09 16.24
C GLY A 99 18.74 -6.15 17.08
N GLY A 100 17.69 -6.68 16.46
CA GLY A 100 16.38 -6.85 17.07
C GLY A 100 15.30 -7.06 16.02
N SER A 101 14.04 -7.08 16.43
CA SER A 101 12.93 -7.29 15.51
C SER A 101 11.68 -6.53 15.91
N LEU A 102 10.97 -6.03 14.90
CA LEU A 102 9.58 -5.60 15.02
C LEU A 102 8.67 -6.72 14.53
N VAL A 103 7.62 -7.05 15.28
CA VAL A 103 6.59 -8.00 14.88
C VAL A 103 5.27 -7.27 14.75
N VAL A 104 4.55 -7.46 13.65
CA VAL A 104 3.21 -6.89 13.47
C VAL A 104 2.19 -7.69 14.26
N GLU A 105 1.56 -7.08 15.25
CA GLU A 105 0.63 -7.77 16.16
C GLU A 105 -0.84 -7.51 15.84
N SER A 106 -1.17 -6.28 15.44
CA SER A 106 -2.54 -5.94 15.03
C SER A 106 -2.57 -4.80 14.01
N VAL A 107 -3.69 -4.71 13.29
CA VAL A 107 -3.97 -3.63 12.34
C VAL A 107 -5.19 -2.86 12.83
N GLN A 108 -5.07 -1.54 12.89
CA GLN A 108 -6.18 -0.62 13.11
C GLN A 108 -6.53 0.04 11.78
N GLU A 109 -7.73 -0.19 11.26
CA GLU A 109 -8.15 0.35 9.97
C GLU A 109 -8.78 1.74 10.07
N ALA A 110 -9.38 2.08 11.21
CA ALA A 110 -10.09 3.34 11.45
C ALA A 110 -9.64 4.02 12.75
N PRO A 111 -9.56 5.35 12.82
CA PRO A 111 -9.90 6.33 11.77
C PRO A 111 -8.83 6.45 10.66
N SER A 112 -7.67 5.81 10.85
CA SER A 112 -6.57 5.78 9.88
C SER A 112 -5.83 4.45 9.99
N LEU A 113 -5.36 3.91 8.87
CA LEU A 113 -4.59 2.67 8.83
C LEU A 113 -3.27 2.79 9.62
N ALA A 114 -3.20 2.06 10.73
CA ALA A 114 -2.03 1.99 11.60
C ALA A 114 -1.78 0.55 12.06
N TYR A 115 -0.53 0.25 12.38
CA TYR A 115 -0.08 -1.08 12.79
C TYR A 115 0.43 -1.00 14.22
N THR A 116 -0.10 -1.87 15.07
CA THR A 116 0.53 -2.14 16.36
C THR A 116 1.62 -3.16 16.13
N VAL A 117 2.83 -2.80 16.51
CA VAL A 117 4.00 -3.65 16.41
C VAL A 117 4.66 -3.79 17.77
N HIS A 118 5.26 -4.95 17.99
CA HIS A 118 6.08 -5.22 19.15
C HIS A 118 7.55 -5.16 18.78
N TRP A 119 8.31 -4.31 19.45
CA TRP A 119 9.77 -4.27 19.37
C TRP A 119 10.40 -5.20 20.39
N SER A 120 11.42 -5.94 19.98
CA SER A 120 12.33 -6.68 20.84
C SER A 120 13.77 -6.47 20.40
N GLY A 121 14.57 -5.79 21.22
CA GLY A 121 16.00 -5.53 21.01
C GLY A 121 16.61 -4.75 22.18
N THR A 122 17.73 -4.05 21.98
CA THR A 122 18.36 -3.26 23.07
C THR A 122 17.77 -1.86 23.19
N ARG A 123 17.55 -1.21 22.06
CA ARG A 123 17.03 0.17 21.95
C ARG A 123 16.58 0.46 20.53
N THR A 124 15.77 1.50 20.40
CA THR A 124 15.25 1.97 19.12
C THR A 124 15.88 3.25 18.63
N ALA A 125 16.57 4.02 19.48
CA ALA A 125 17.20 5.28 19.13
C ALA A 125 18.40 5.56 20.04
N GLY A 126 19.35 6.36 19.55
CA GLY A 126 20.61 6.66 20.26
C GLY A 126 20.49 7.77 21.31
N ASN A 127 19.32 8.39 21.42
CA ASN A 127 19.04 9.50 22.32
C ASN A 127 17.90 9.14 23.30
N ASN A 128 17.49 10.10 24.13
CA ASN A 128 16.43 9.92 25.13
C ASN A 128 15.02 9.69 24.54
N SER A 129 14.87 9.61 23.22
CA SER A 129 13.58 9.34 22.57
C SER A 129 13.39 7.87 22.19
N SER A 130 14.25 6.97 22.65
CA SER A 130 14.05 5.52 22.43
C SER A 130 12.77 5.00 23.09
N CYS A 131 12.11 4.07 22.42
CA CYS A 131 10.98 3.30 22.94
C CYS A 131 11.39 2.24 23.98
N GLY A 132 12.70 2.04 24.20
CA GLY A 132 13.26 1.04 25.10
C GLY A 132 13.66 -0.26 24.42
N ALA A 133 13.96 -1.28 25.22
CA ALA A 133 14.38 -2.61 24.77
C ALA A 133 13.20 -3.48 24.28
N SER A 134 12.03 -3.29 24.88
CA SER A 134 10.80 -4.02 24.55
C SER A 134 9.61 -3.08 24.70
N ALA A 135 8.82 -2.91 23.64
CA ALA A 135 7.66 -2.03 23.66
C ALA A 135 6.65 -2.39 22.56
N GLU A 136 5.36 -2.29 22.90
CA GLU A 136 4.29 -2.22 21.93
C GLU A 136 4.14 -0.77 21.46
N MET A 137 3.98 -0.58 20.15
CA MET A 137 3.88 0.74 19.56
C MET A 137 3.01 0.76 18.31
N THR A 138 2.37 1.90 18.05
CA THR A 138 1.61 2.14 16.84
C THR A 138 2.45 2.94 15.84
N ILE A 139 2.49 2.46 14.59
CA ILE A 139 3.23 3.05 13.47
C ILE A 139 2.32 3.12 12.24
N SER A 140 2.52 4.13 11.38
CA SER A 140 1.80 4.25 10.11
C SER A 140 2.23 3.15 9.12
N ARG A 141 1.38 2.81 8.13
CA ARG A 141 1.76 1.88 7.04
C ARG A 141 3.04 2.32 6.35
N THR A 142 3.12 3.61 6.01
CA THR A 142 4.24 4.18 5.24
C THR A 142 5.53 4.06 6.03
N ASP A 143 5.50 4.37 7.32
CA ASP A 143 6.68 4.31 8.15
C ASP A 143 7.13 2.87 8.42
N LEU A 144 6.18 1.94 8.65
CA LEU A 144 6.48 0.52 8.78
C LEU A 144 7.13 -0.04 7.51
N GLN A 145 6.65 0.37 6.33
CA GLN A 145 7.27 -0.01 5.06
C GLN A 145 8.69 0.55 4.92
N ARG A 146 8.94 1.78 5.37
CA ARG A 146 10.29 2.37 5.33
C ARG A 146 11.25 1.64 6.27
N LEU A 147 10.78 1.25 7.46
CA LEU A 147 11.54 0.40 8.39
C LEU A 147 11.86 -0.95 7.76
N ALA A 148 10.87 -1.60 7.15
CA ALA A 148 11.06 -2.85 6.44
C ALA A 148 12.11 -2.70 5.32
N ASN A 149 12.03 -1.65 4.51
CA ASN A 149 13.01 -1.40 3.46
C ASN A 149 14.42 -1.22 4.01
N ALA A 150 14.57 -0.51 5.14
CA ALA A 150 15.86 -0.34 5.81
C ALA A 150 16.42 -1.67 6.39
N ALA A 151 15.55 -2.56 6.81
CA ALA A 151 15.89 -3.88 7.34
C ALA A 151 16.03 -4.99 6.26
N GLY A 152 15.76 -4.67 4.98
CA GLY A 152 15.81 -5.63 3.88
C GLY A 152 14.49 -6.36 3.55
N GLY A 153 13.38 -5.97 4.18
CA GLY A 153 12.01 -6.41 3.87
C GLY A 153 11.23 -6.90 5.09
N PHE A 154 10.07 -7.53 4.82
CA PHE A 154 9.29 -8.30 5.80
C PHE A 154 9.62 -9.79 5.69
N GLY A 155 9.68 -10.50 6.83
CA GLY A 155 9.78 -11.96 6.93
C GLY A 155 10.95 -12.47 7.80
N VAL A 156 10.86 -13.75 8.19
CA VAL A 156 11.96 -14.53 8.77
C VAL A 156 12.31 -15.68 7.83
N GLY A 157 13.29 -15.49 6.97
CA GLY A 157 13.75 -16.55 6.08
C GLY A 157 14.81 -16.08 5.12
N ASP A 158 15.95 -16.78 5.10
CA ASP A 158 16.98 -16.65 4.09
C ASP A 158 16.35 -16.58 2.71
N LYS A 159 16.62 -15.49 1.97
CA LYS A 159 16.78 -15.66 0.53
C LYS A 159 18.07 -16.44 0.34
N GLY A 160 17.97 -17.75 0.53
CA GLY A 160 18.91 -18.69 -0.05
C GLY A 160 18.87 -18.49 -1.56
N VAL A 161 19.84 -17.74 -2.06
CA VAL A 161 20.44 -17.95 -3.37
C VAL A 161 21.87 -18.35 -2.98
N GLY A 162 22.24 -19.63 -2.96
CA GLY A 162 22.23 -20.50 -4.12
C GLY A 162 23.57 -20.31 -4.83
N GLU A 163 24.56 -21.10 -4.38
CA GLU A 163 25.93 -21.29 -4.89
C GLU A 163 26.96 -20.15 -4.75
#